data_AF-V3ZWP5-F1
#
_entry.id   AF-V3ZWP5-F1
#
_cell.length_a   1.000
_cell.length_b   1.000
_cell.length_c   1.000
_cell.angle_alpha   90.00
_cell.angle_beta   90.00
_cell.angle_gamma   90.00
#
_symmetry.space_group_name_H-M   'P 1'
#
loop_
_entity.id
_entity.type
_entity.pdbx_description
1 polymer ?
#
loop_
_entity_poly.entity_id
_entity_poly.type
_entity_poly.pdbx_seq_one_letter_code
_entity_poly.pdbx_strand_id
1 'polypeptide(L)'
;AVATDAEQCSDLGLQMLKDGGNAVDAAVTATLCLGVINPQSSGLGGGGFMLVHDHKVDKSWVYDFREVAPALLTADMFGSDENFGLSVGVPGELKGLSAAHTAHGKLKWYNVVKPVADLARNGFNVTKALAHTLDTRVKVTDMSPKMKSIFSLDGRAVQEGDFINRVDLADVLDEIANDADALYYGALADDFVKAAKDNQGVITLDDMMNYKVVERDLIKTSFQGFVATVPPPSAGPLLLMMMNIMEGFNWTSKDVDKPETYHQMIETFKFAYAHHGDLGDPDFDKFKIDNITKILISKDYANELRKKIDNETHLQDYYMANSQQTPNGGTSHLSVVDASELTVSLTSTVNTWFGSKIMSEKGIVLNNEMADFSVPAFTAKSMFQLPENPHNLIEPGKRPLSSMTPAIVYNKAQPCNKRIIIGAANGTKI
;
A
#
# COMPACT_ATOMS: atom_id res chain seq x y z
N ALA A 1 -15.78 7.33 -12.74
CA ALA A 1 -14.77 6.48 -13.40
C ALA A 1 -14.01 5.74 -12.32
N VAL A 2 -13.65 4.48 -12.59
CA VAL A 2 -12.90 3.60 -11.70
C VAL A 2 -11.77 3.01 -12.54
N ALA A 3 -10.54 3.07 -12.01
CA ALA A 3 -9.37 2.46 -12.63
C ALA A 3 -8.66 1.59 -11.59
N THR A 4 -8.52 0.30 -11.90
CA THR A 4 -7.81 -0.71 -11.11
C THR A 4 -6.88 -1.51 -12.02
N ASP A 5 -6.05 -2.38 -11.44
CA ASP A 5 -5.21 -3.34 -12.17
C ASP A 5 -5.94 -4.65 -12.53
N ALA A 6 -7.27 -4.70 -12.38
CA ALA A 6 -8.12 -5.83 -12.78
C ALA A 6 -9.50 -5.37 -13.28
N GLU A 7 -9.82 -5.68 -14.53
CA GLU A 7 -11.05 -5.24 -15.24
C GLU A 7 -12.33 -5.50 -14.43
N GLN A 8 -12.53 -6.72 -13.93
CA GLN A 8 -13.70 -7.09 -13.14
C GLN A 8 -13.88 -6.22 -11.87
N CYS A 9 -12.78 -5.79 -11.24
CA CYS A 9 -12.84 -4.91 -10.08
C CYS A 9 -13.15 -3.46 -10.45
N SER A 10 -12.70 -3.01 -11.63
CA SER A 10 -13.15 -1.73 -12.20
C SER A 10 -14.64 -1.77 -12.50
N ASP A 11 -15.16 -2.87 -13.03
CA ASP A 11 -16.58 -3.05 -13.34
C ASP A 11 -17.46 -3.07 -12.08
N LEU A 12 -17.06 -3.80 -11.03
CA LEU A 12 -17.79 -3.81 -9.76
C LEU A 12 -17.79 -2.43 -9.09
N GLY A 13 -16.65 -1.74 -9.07
CA GLY A 13 -16.59 -0.36 -8.57
C GLY A 13 -17.46 0.59 -9.40
N LEU A 14 -17.47 0.45 -10.73
CA LEU A 14 -18.33 1.24 -11.61
C LEU A 14 -19.81 0.95 -11.35
N GLN A 15 -20.17 -0.29 -11.04
CA GLN A 15 -21.53 -0.66 -10.69
C GLN A 15 -22.00 0.07 -9.43
N MET A 16 -21.15 0.22 -8.40
CA MET A 16 -21.48 1.02 -7.21
C MET A 16 -21.80 2.48 -7.55
N LEU A 17 -21.06 3.08 -8.48
CA LEU A 17 -21.36 4.44 -8.96
C LEU A 17 -22.71 4.50 -9.70
N LYS A 18 -23.05 3.47 -10.49
CA LYS A 18 -24.33 3.38 -11.20
C LYS A 18 -25.51 3.16 -10.26
N ASP A 19 -25.29 2.46 -9.15
CA ASP A 19 -26.31 2.18 -8.13
C ASP A 19 -26.55 3.37 -7.18
N GLY A 20 -25.97 4.53 -7.48
CA GLY A 20 -26.15 5.77 -6.71
C GLY A 20 -25.12 5.98 -5.60
N GLY A 21 -24.11 5.11 -5.53
CA GLY A 21 -22.95 5.28 -4.66
C GLY A 21 -22.02 6.40 -5.11
N ASN A 22 -20.99 6.64 -4.30
CA ASN A 22 -19.95 7.64 -4.53
C ASN A 22 -18.57 7.00 -4.74
N ALA A 23 -17.55 7.84 -4.88
CA ALA A 23 -16.19 7.39 -5.13
C ALA A 23 -15.64 6.47 -4.03
N VAL A 24 -16.08 6.65 -2.77
CA VAL A 24 -15.67 5.81 -1.64
C VAL A 24 -16.37 4.45 -1.68
N ASP A 25 -17.67 4.39 -1.97
CA ASP A 25 -18.39 3.11 -2.14
C ASP A 25 -17.75 2.23 -3.24
N ALA A 26 -17.41 2.87 -4.36
CA ALA A 26 -16.72 2.24 -5.48
C ALA A 26 -15.30 1.81 -5.14
N ALA A 27 -14.53 2.64 -4.42
CA ALA A 27 -13.18 2.31 -3.98
C ALA A 27 -13.17 1.11 -3.03
N VAL A 28 -14.07 1.06 -2.05
CA VAL A 28 -14.20 -0.07 -1.10
C VAL A 28 -14.46 -1.38 -1.83
N THR A 29 -15.46 -1.38 -2.72
CA THR A 29 -15.82 -2.56 -3.52
C THR A 29 -14.66 -3.01 -4.40
N ALA A 30 -13.99 -2.06 -5.07
CA ALA A 30 -12.85 -2.34 -5.92
C ALA A 30 -11.67 -2.92 -5.13
N THR A 31 -11.31 -2.35 -3.97
CA THR A 31 -10.21 -2.87 -3.12
C THR A 31 -10.47 -4.30 -2.66
N LEU A 32 -11.67 -4.58 -2.14
CA LEU A 32 -12.03 -5.92 -1.69
C LEU A 32 -12.00 -6.93 -2.86
N CYS A 33 -12.48 -6.52 -4.04
CA CYS A 33 -12.38 -7.33 -5.25
C CYS A 33 -10.92 -7.61 -5.65
N LEU A 34 -10.03 -6.62 -5.53
CA LEU A 34 -8.60 -6.82 -5.80
C LEU A 34 -7.99 -7.84 -4.83
N GLY A 35 -8.42 -7.85 -3.56
CA GLY A 35 -8.04 -8.90 -2.61
C GLY A 35 -8.50 -10.32 -2.98
N VAL A 36 -9.57 -10.43 -3.79
CA VAL A 36 -10.06 -11.71 -4.34
C VAL A 36 -9.27 -12.12 -5.58
N ILE A 37 -9.14 -11.23 -6.57
CA ILE A 37 -8.59 -11.50 -7.91
C ILE A 37 -7.05 -11.45 -7.95
N ASN A 38 -6.46 -10.50 -7.23
CA ASN A 38 -5.02 -10.27 -7.14
C ASN A 38 -4.49 -10.53 -5.71
N PRO A 39 -4.69 -11.74 -5.13
CA PRO A 39 -4.26 -12.06 -3.76
C PRO A 39 -2.74 -12.04 -3.57
N GLN A 40 -1.99 -12.05 -4.67
CA GLN A 40 -0.55 -11.83 -4.64
C GLN A 40 -0.19 -10.39 -4.28
N SER A 41 -1.12 -9.44 -4.38
CA SER A 41 -0.86 -8.01 -4.28
C SER A 41 -1.52 -7.32 -3.09
N SER A 42 -2.77 -7.62 -2.78
CA SER A 42 -3.50 -6.98 -1.67
C SER A 42 -4.57 -7.90 -1.10
N GLY A 43 -5.26 -7.46 -0.04
CA GLY A 43 -6.41 -8.16 0.52
C GLY A 43 -6.55 -8.01 2.03
N LEU A 44 -7.58 -8.67 2.58
CA LEU A 44 -8.02 -8.53 3.98
C LEU A 44 -6.94 -8.72 5.03
N GLY A 45 -5.88 -9.49 4.73
CA GLY A 45 -4.76 -9.70 5.63
C GLY A 45 -3.62 -8.69 5.48
N GLY A 46 -3.81 -7.61 4.73
CA GLY A 46 -2.84 -6.54 4.52
C GLY A 46 -3.30 -5.17 5.03
N GLY A 47 -2.79 -4.11 4.42
CA GLY A 47 -2.99 -2.71 4.83
C GLY A 47 -2.62 -1.71 3.73
N GLY A 48 -2.63 -0.43 4.05
CA GLY A 48 -2.45 0.60 3.02
C GLY A 48 -2.81 2.03 3.43
N PHE A 49 -2.96 2.86 2.41
CA PHE A 49 -3.32 4.27 2.55
C PHE A 49 -4.42 4.66 1.56
N MET A 50 -5.38 5.47 2.02
CA MET A 50 -6.45 6.03 1.19
C MET A 50 -6.46 7.55 1.34
N LEU A 51 -6.31 8.26 0.23
CA LEU A 51 -6.49 9.69 0.12
C LEU A 51 -7.83 9.98 -0.55
N VAL A 52 -8.76 10.56 0.21
CA VAL A 52 -10.05 11.04 -0.28
C VAL A 52 -9.99 12.55 -0.44
N HIS A 53 -10.49 13.10 -1.54
CA HIS A 53 -10.57 14.55 -1.74
C HIS A 53 -11.92 14.97 -2.33
N ASP A 54 -12.59 15.91 -1.66
CA ASP A 54 -13.79 16.57 -2.17
C ASP A 54 -13.39 17.91 -2.80
N HIS A 55 -13.49 17.98 -4.12
CA HIS A 55 -13.12 19.17 -4.87
C HIS A 55 -14.10 20.33 -4.74
N LYS A 56 -15.34 20.10 -4.28
CA LYS A 56 -16.34 21.17 -4.10
C LYS A 56 -16.06 22.00 -2.86
N VAL A 57 -15.60 21.36 -1.79
CA VAL A 57 -15.27 22.02 -0.52
C VAL A 57 -13.77 22.15 -0.28
N ASP A 58 -12.93 21.66 -1.22
CA ASP A 58 -11.46 21.65 -1.13
C ASP A 58 -10.96 21.04 0.19
N LYS A 59 -11.51 19.87 0.54
CA LYS A 59 -11.17 19.14 1.75
C LYS A 59 -10.64 17.76 1.40
N SER A 60 -9.61 17.32 2.11
CA SER A 60 -9.02 16.00 1.95
C SER A 60 -9.02 15.25 3.28
N TRP A 61 -9.08 13.93 3.20
CA TRP A 61 -8.98 13.01 4.32
C TRP A 61 -7.96 11.94 3.95
N VAL A 62 -7.07 11.63 4.89
CA VAL A 62 -6.05 10.59 4.72
C VAL A 62 -6.29 9.53 5.76
N TYR A 63 -6.57 8.31 5.31
CA TYR A 63 -6.69 7.13 6.15
C TYR A 63 -5.42 6.31 6.05
N ASP A 64 -4.68 6.24 7.17
CA ASP A 64 -3.56 5.35 7.39
C ASP A 64 -4.09 4.08 8.06
N PHE A 65 -4.20 3.03 7.25
CA PHE A 65 -4.56 1.68 7.67
C PHE A 65 -3.39 0.72 7.43
N ARG A 66 -2.16 1.23 7.60
CA ARG A 66 -0.96 0.41 7.62
C ARG A 66 -1.00 -0.57 8.79
N GLU A 67 -0.42 -1.74 8.58
CA GLU A 67 -0.27 -2.78 9.58
C GLU A 67 0.58 -2.30 10.76
N VAL A 68 0.35 -2.87 11.94
CA VAL A 68 1.15 -2.58 13.14
C VAL A 68 1.88 -3.83 13.63
N ALA A 69 3.02 -3.61 14.27
CA ALA A 69 3.77 -4.64 14.97
C ALA A 69 2.94 -5.25 16.11
N PRO A 70 2.79 -6.59 16.16
CA PRO A 70 2.20 -7.26 17.32
C PRO A 70 2.91 -6.90 18.62
N ALA A 71 2.18 -6.92 19.73
CA ALA A 71 2.69 -6.53 21.04
C ALA A 71 3.91 -7.36 21.51
N LEU A 72 3.97 -8.62 21.07
CA LEU A 72 5.01 -9.58 21.44
C LEU A 72 6.19 -9.60 20.46
N LEU A 73 6.16 -8.83 19.37
CA LEU A 73 7.23 -8.83 18.38
C LEU A 73 8.41 -8.00 18.86
N THR A 74 9.60 -8.59 18.84
CA THR A 74 10.86 -7.90 19.14
C THR A 74 11.90 -8.16 18.06
N ALA A 75 12.84 -7.22 17.87
CA ALA A 75 13.82 -7.27 16.79
C ALA A 75 14.76 -8.49 16.87
N ASP A 76 15.04 -9.00 18.06
CA ASP A 76 15.89 -10.16 18.33
C ASP A 76 15.25 -11.51 17.95
N MET A 77 13.94 -11.54 17.69
CA MET A 77 13.25 -12.74 17.22
C MET A 77 13.61 -13.09 15.77
N PHE A 78 14.00 -12.11 14.96
CA PHE A 78 14.39 -12.33 13.57
C PHE A 78 15.80 -12.91 13.51
N GLY A 79 15.88 -14.15 13.02
CA GLY A 79 17.15 -14.82 12.73
C GLY A 79 17.74 -14.42 11.39
N SER A 80 18.68 -15.23 10.90
CA SER A 80 19.28 -15.03 9.57
C SER A 80 18.32 -15.37 8.42
N ASP A 81 17.27 -16.15 8.68
CA ASP A 81 16.36 -16.66 7.66
C ASP A 81 15.00 -15.97 7.76
N GLU A 82 14.30 -15.87 6.62
CA GLU A 82 12.98 -15.25 6.54
C GLU A 82 11.97 -16.10 7.33
N ASN A 83 11.50 -15.59 8.47
CA ASN A 83 10.45 -16.23 9.26
C ASN A 83 9.09 -15.65 8.86
N PHE A 84 8.37 -16.39 8.02
CA PHE A 84 7.10 -15.98 7.44
C PHE A 84 6.05 -15.62 8.50
N GLY A 85 5.94 -16.35 9.61
CA GLY A 85 4.96 -16.03 10.66
C GLY A 85 5.31 -14.80 11.48
N LEU A 86 6.60 -14.61 11.82
CA LEU A 86 7.06 -13.41 12.55
C LEU A 86 6.90 -12.13 11.71
N SER A 87 6.92 -12.26 10.38
CA SER A 87 6.75 -11.13 9.48
C SER A 87 5.30 -10.58 9.40
N VAL A 88 4.33 -11.28 9.98
CA VAL A 88 2.91 -10.92 9.92
C VAL A 88 2.60 -9.77 10.88
N GLY A 89 2.16 -8.64 10.33
CA GLY A 89 1.58 -7.53 11.08
C GLY A 89 0.08 -7.67 11.26
N VAL A 90 -0.49 -6.87 12.17
CA VAL A 90 -1.95 -6.80 12.37
C VAL A 90 -2.60 -6.14 11.14
N PRO A 91 -3.55 -6.81 10.45
CA PRO A 91 -4.09 -6.33 9.18
C PRO A 91 -5.01 -5.12 9.35
N GLY A 92 -4.81 -4.11 8.50
CA GLY A 92 -5.54 -2.84 8.57
C GLY A 92 -6.56 -2.62 7.45
N GLU A 93 -6.48 -3.33 6.33
CA GLU A 93 -7.27 -3.04 5.11
C GLU A 93 -8.76 -2.90 5.42
N LEU A 94 -9.36 -3.89 6.08
CA LEU A 94 -10.80 -3.89 6.34
C LEU A 94 -11.25 -2.70 7.21
N LYS A 95 -10.53 -2.40 8.31
CA LYS A 95 -10.84 -1.24 9.16
C LYS A 95 -10.66 0.08 8.41
N GLY A 96 -9.65 0.19 7.57
CA GLY A 96 -9.43 1.37 6.72
C GLY A 96 -10.60 1.64 5.79
N LEU A 97 -11.04 0.59 5.09
CA LEU A 97 -12.18 0.64 4.18
C LEU A 97 -13.49 0.94 4.91
N SER A 98 -13.74 0.30 6.05
CA SER A 98 -14.98 0.52 6.82
C SER A 98 -15.02 1.90 7.47
N ALA A 99 -13.89 2.44 7.94
CA ALA A 99 -13.79 3.80 8.47
C ALA A 99 -14.10 4.84 7.38
N ALA A 100 -13.49 4.72 6.19
CA ALA A 100 -13.74 5.61 5.08
C ALA A 100 -15.19 5.51 4.58
N HIS A 101 -15.73 4.30 4.45
CA HIS A 101 -17.14 4.08 4.09
C HIS A 101 -18.09 4.70 5.12
N THR A 102 -17.81 4.56 6.42
CA THR A 102 -18.63 5.16 7.47
C THR A 102 -18.64 6.69 7.39
N ALA A 103 -17.47 7.29 7.11
CA ALA A 103 -17.32 8.74 7.02
C ALA A 103 -17.92 9.34 5.75
N HIS A 104 -17.87 8.60 4.64
CA HIS A 104 -18.12 9.16 3.31
C HIS A 104 -19.07 8.36 2.42
N GLY A 105 -19.24 7.05 2.64
CA GLY A 105 -20.05 6.17 1.80
C GLY A 105 -21.53 6.58 1.75
N LYS A 106 -22.20 6.23 0.65
CA LYS A 106 -23.63 6.48 0.44
C LYS A 106 -24.45 5.21 0.42
N LEU A 107 -23.87 4.11 -0.02
CA LEU A 107 -24.57 2.82 -0.06
C LEU A 107 -24.54 2.18 1.33
N LYS A 108 -25.39 1.17 1.52
CA LYS A 108 -25.29 0.32 2.72
C LYS A 108 -24.05 -0.54 2.59
N TRP A 109 -23.31 -0.72 3.69
CA TRP A 109 -22.10 -1.55 3.74
C TRP A 109 -22.31 -2.95 3.10
N TYR A 110 -23.43 -3.59 3.43
CA TYR A 110 -23.81 -4.86 2.82
C TYR A 110 -23.79 -4.83 1.29
N ASN A 111 -24.31 -3.77 0.67
CA ASN A 111 -24.39 -3.65 -0.79
C ASN A 111 -23.03 -3.40 -1.45
N VAL A 112 -22.04 -2.86 -0.73
CA VAL A 112 -20.68 -2.65 -1.27
C VAL A 112 -19.82 -3.92 -1.15
N VAL A 113 -20.05 -4.75 -0.13
CA VAL A 113 -19.26 -5.98 0.07
C VAL A 113 -19.87 -7.18 -0.64
N LYS A 114 -21.20 -7.32 -0.62
CA LYS A 114 -21.89 -8.52 -1.11
C LYS A 114 -21.53 -8.91 -2.56
N PRO A 115 -21.44 -7.98 -3.53
CA PRO A 115 -21.03 -8.34 -4.90
C PRO A 115 -19.65 -9.00 -4.97
N VAL A 116 -18.74 -8.64 -4.05
CA VAL A 116 -17.40 -9.22 -3.98
C VAL A 116 -17.43 -10.64 -3.40
N ALA A 117 -18.28 -10.88 -2.40
CA ALA A 117 -18.53 -12.24 -1.88
C ALA A 117 -19.08 -13.16 -2.98
N ASP A 118 -20.00 -12.66 -3.79
CA ASP A 118 -20.58 -13.42 -4.91
C ASP A 118 -19.54 -13.71 -6.00
N LEU A 119 -18.66 -12.75 -6.33
CA LEU A 119 -17.53 -12.99 -7.22
C LEU A 119 -16.60 -14.09 -6.68
N ALA A 120 -16.21 -14.01 -5.41
CA ALA A 120 -15.34 -15.01 -4.79
C ALA A 120 -15.95 -16.42 -4.81
N ARG A 121 -17.27 -16.52 -4.60
CA ARG A 121 -18.01 -17.79 -4.60
C ARG A 121 -18.17 -18.37 -6.00
N ASN A 122 -18.61 -17.54 -6.94
CA ASN A 122 -18.88 -17.97 -8.31
C ASN A 122 -17.60 -18.26 -9.07
N GLY A 123 -16.51 -17.56 -8.75
CA GLY A 123 -15.20 -17.73 -9.36
C GLY A 123 -14.92 -16.76 -10.49
N PHE A 124 -13.67 -16.77 -10.95
CA PHE A 124 -13.15 -15.90 -12.00
C PHE A 124 -12.04 -16.61 -12.78
N ASN A 125 -11.76 -16.09 -13.97
CA ASN A 125 -10.61 -16.52 -14.76
C ASN A 125 -9.34 -15.88 -14.21
N VAL A 126 -8.32 -16.69 -13.96
CA VAL A 126 -7.00 -16.24 -13.50
C VAL A 126 -6.44 -15.20 -14.47
N THR A 127 -6.06 -14.06 -13.91
CA THR A 127 -5.52 -12.93 -14.69
C THR A 127 -4.09 -13.21 -15.14
N LYS A 128 -3.67 -12.52 -16.20
CA LYS A 128 -2.28 -12.53 -16.66
C LYS A 128 -1.29 -12.18 -15.55
N ALA A 129 -1.64 -11.22 -14.68
CA ALA A 129 -0.78 -10.77 -13.59
C ALA A 129 -0.59 -11.86 -12.51
N LEU A 130 -1.67 -12.52 -12.10
CA LEU A 130 -1.62 -13.63 -11.16
C LEU A 130 -0.83 -14.80 -11.73
N ALA A 131 -1.12 -15.22 -12.97
CA ALA A 131 -0.40 -16.30 -13.64
C ALA A 131 1.10 -16.01 -13.78
N HIS A 132 1.46 -14.79 -14.21
CA HIS A 132 2.86 -14.38 -14.34
C HIS A 132 3.61 -14.41 -13.00
N THR A 133 2.94 -14.06 -11.90
CA THR A 133 3.54 -14.08 -10.57
C THR A 133 3.82 -15.51 -10.11
N LEU A 134 2.87 -16.42 -10.32
CA LEU A 134 3.00 -17.84 -10.00
C LEU A 134 4.04 -18.58 -10.87
N ASP A 135 4.27 -18.09 -12.10
CA ASP A 135 5.26 -18.66 -13.01
C ASP A 135 6.69 -18.15 -12.72
N THR A 136 6.84 -16.86 -12.41
CA THR A 136 8.16 -16.21 -12.44
C THR A 136 8.66 -15.69 -11.10
N ARG A 137 7.79 -15.49 -10.10
CA ARG A 137 8.13 -14.80 -8.84
C ARG A 137 8.00 -15.68 -7.62
N VAL A 138 6.92 -16.45 -7.52
CA VAL A 138 6.63 -17.29 -6.36
C VAL A 138 6.36 -18.71 -6.82
N LYS A 139 7.17 -19.66 -6.35
CA LYS A 139 6.91 -21.08 -6.62
C LYS A 139 5.78 -21.56 -5.73
N VAL A 140 4.82 -22.27 -6.31
CA VAL A 140 3.72 -22.90 -5.56
C VAL A 140 4.25 -23.81 -4.45
N THR A 141 5.44 -24.41 -4.61
CA THR A 141 6.08 -25.24 -3.57
C THR A 141 6.34 -24.49 -2.26
N ASP A 142 6.52 -23.18 -2.33
CA ASP A 142 6.91 -22.33 -1.20
C ASP A 142 5.67 -21.79 -0.45
N MET A 143 4.48 -22.13 -0.93
CA MET A 143 3.20 -21.71 -0.34
C MET A 143 2.69 -22.70 0.71
N SER A 144 1.85 -22.19 1.62
CA SER A 144 1.07 -23.00 2.55
C SER A 144 0.19 -24.05 1.83
N PRO A 145 -0.16 -25.18 2.48
CA PRO A 145 -1.04 -26.19 1.90
C PRO A 145 -2.37 -25.63 1.39
N LYS A 146 -2.96 -24.67 2.13
CA LYS A 146 -4.21 -24.02 1.75
C LYS A 146 -4.06 -23.24 0.44
N MET A 147 -3.04 -22.40 0.30
CA MET A 147 -2.75 -21.70 -0.97
C MET A 147 -2.56 -22.67 -2.12
N LYS A 148 -1.79 -23.75 -1.91
CA LYS A 148 -1.55 -24.77 -2.94
C LYS A 148 -2.85 -25.38 -3.46
N SER A 149 -3.84 -25.59 -2.59
CA SER A 149 -5.14 -26.15 -2.99
C SER A 149 -5.96 -25.25 -3.91
N ILE A 150 -5.67 -23.94 -3.93
CA ILE A 150 -6.38 -22.93 -4.73
C ILE A 150 -5.59 -22.56 -5.99
N PHE A 151 -4.27 -22.37 -5.84
CA PHE A 151 -3.38 -21.87 -6.90
C PHE A 151 -2.61 -22.97 -7.63
N SER A 152 -3.01 -24.23 -7.43
CA SER A 152 -2.54 -25.39 -8.19
C SER A 152 -3.71 -26.19 -8.73
N LEU A 153 -3.67 -26.53 -10.01
CA LEU A 153 -4.60 -27.45 -10.66
C LEU A 153 -3.79 -28.61 -11.25
N ASP A 154 -4.14 -29.85 -10.91
CA ASP A 154 -3.48 -31.06 -11.41
C ASP A 154 -1.95 -31.07 -11.24
N GLY A 155 -1.46 -30.48 -10.14
CA GLY A 155 -0.03 -30.45 -9.80
C GLY A 155 0.78 -29.37 -10.53
N ARG A 156 0.15 -28.50 -11.33
CA ARG A 156 0.77 -27.30 -11.90
C ARG A 156 0.18 -26.03 -11.29
N ALA A 157 0.97 -24.95 -11.25
CA ALA A 157 0.43 -23.63 -10.95
C ALA A 157 -0.69 -23.26 -11.91
N VAL A 158 -1.71 -22.56 -11.41
CA VAL A 158 -2.77 -22.01 -12.27
C VAL A 158 -2.20 -21.04 -13.30
N GLN A 159 -2.76 -21.05 -14.49
CA GLN A 159 -2.32 -20.28 -15.66
C GLN A 159 -3.40 -19.28 -16.06
N GLU A 160 -3.03 -18.30 -16.88
CA GLU A 160 -3.96 -17.30 -17.41
C GLU A 160 -5.16 -18.00 -18.09
N GLY A 161 -6.37 -17.61 -17.70
CA GLY A 161 -7.61 -18.18 -18.22
C GLY A 161 -8.11 -19.45 -17.50
N ASP A 162 -7.33 -20.08 -16.62
CA ASP A 162 -7.85 -21.13 -15.74
C ASP A 162 -8.95 -20.55 -14.84
N PHE A 163 -9.97 -21.36 -14.55
CA PHE A 163 -11.07 -20.93 -13.69
C PHE A 163 -10.84 -21.38 -12.25
N ILE A 164 -10.90 -20.43 -11.32
CA ILE A 164 -10.80 -20.70 -9.87
C ILE A 164 -11.93 -20.00 -9.12
N ASN A 165 -12.26 -20.51 -7.95
CA ASN A 165 -13.11 -19.84 -6.97
C ASN A 165 -12.43 -19.83 -5.60
N ARG A 166 -12.92 -18.98 -4.70
CA ARG A 166 -12.39 -18.79 -3.34
C ARG A 166 -13.54 -18.86 -2.35
N VAL A 167 -14.19 -20.02 -2.29
CA VAL A 167 -15.44 -20.23 -1.53
C VAL A 167 -15.27 -19.91 -0.04
N ASP A 168 -14.17 -20.30 0.59
CA ASP A 168 -13.93 -19.97 2.01
C ASP A 168 -13.83 -18.44 2.23
N LEU A 169 -13.15 -17.73 1.33
CA LEU A 169 -13.07 -16.27 1.39
C LEU A 169 -14.43 -15.62 1.08
N ALA A 170 -15.26 -16.23 0.23
CA ALA A 170 -16.60 -15.75 -0.02
C ALA A 170 -17.47 -15.77 1.24
N ASP A 171 -17.35 -16.81 2.06
CA ASP A 171 -18.06 -16.90 3.34
C ASP A 171 -17.56 -15.86 4.34
N VAL A 172 -16.24 -15.60 4.37
CA VAL A 172 -15.65 -14.48 5.13
C VAL A 172 -16.24 -13.15 4.69
N LEU A 173 -16.31 -12.90 3.37
CA LEU A 173 -16.84 -11.66 2.82
C LEU A 173 -18.34 -11.50 3.10
N ASP A 174 -19.12 -12.59 3.13
CA ASP A 174 -20.52 -12.55 3.54
C ASP A 174 -20.68 -12.23 5.04
N GLU A 175 -19.81 -12.75 5.91
CA GLU A 175 -19.77 -12.36 7.33
C GLU A 175 -19.43 -10.86 7.46
N ILE A 176 -18.39 -10.42 6.75
CA ILE A 176 -17.98 -9.00 6.70
C ILE A 176 -19.10 -8.10 6.15
N ALA A 177 -19.86 -8.54 5.15
CA ALA A 177 -20.97 -7.76 4.59
C ALA A 177 -22.07 -7.46 5.64
N ASN A 178 -22.23 -8.35 6.62
CA ASN A 178 -23.17 -8.16 7.73
C ASN A 178 -22.53 -7.41 8.90
N ASP A 179 -21.21 -7.49 9.03
CA ASP A 179 -20.45 -6.94 10.13
C ASP A 179 -19.05 -6.48 9.69
N ALA A 180 -18.89 -5.17 9.52
CA ALA A 180 -17.66 -4.56 8.99
C ALA A 180 -16.42 -4.79 9.88
N ASP A 181 -16.60 -5.29 11.10
CA ASP A 181 -15.52 -5.55 12.06
C ASP A 181 -15.25 -7.04 12.29
N ALA A 182 -15.95 -7.94 11.59
CA ALA A 182 -15.92 -9.38 11.84
C ALA A 182 -14.51 -10.02 11.83
N LEU A 183 -13.55 -9.45 11.09
CA LEU A 183 -12.17 -9.96 11.04
C LEU A 183 -11.41 -9.78 12.37
N TYR A 184 -11.83 -8.85 13.23
CA TYR A 184 -11.05 -8.39 14.38
C TYR A 184 -11.46 -9.05 15.70
N TYR A 185 -12.45 -9.95 15.67
CA TYR A 185 -12.87 -10.75 16.81
C TYR A 185 -13.46 -12.09 16.38
N GLY A 186 -13.77 -12.94 17.36
CA GLY A 186 -14.45 -14.21 17.14
C GLY A 186 -13.69 -15.16 16.21
N ALA A 187 -14.44 -15.98 15.48
CA ALA A 187 -13.89 -17.10 14.71
C ALA A 187 -12.93 -16.68 13.58
N LEU A 188 -13.13 -15.52 12.96
CA LEU A 188 -12.25 -15.04 11.90
C LEU A 188 -10.90 -14.56 12.46
N ALA A 189 -10.92 -13.83 13.58
CA ALA A 189 -9.69 -13.44 14.27
C ALA A 189 -8.93 -14.67 14.81
N ASP A 190 -9.65 -15.65 15.36
CA ASP A 190 -9.08 -16.92 15.81
C ASP A 190 -8.37 -17.66 14.68
N ASP A 191 -8.99 -17.75 13.49
CA ASP A 191 -8.42 -18.40 12.31
C ASP A 191 -7.15 -17.69 11.83
N PHE A 192 -7.18 -16.35 11.74
CA PHE A 192 -6.01 -15.55 11.32
C PHE A 192 -4.84 -15.72 12.30
N VAL A 193 -5.11 -15.57 13.61
CA VAL A 193 -4.10 -15.70 14.67
C VAL A 193 -3.53 -17.12 14.71
N LYS A 194 -4.39 -18.14 14.54
CA LYS A 194 -3.94 -19.53 14.50
C LYS A 194 -3.01 -19.78 13.32
N ALA A 195 -3.35 -19.32 12.13
CA ALA A 195 -2.53 -19.49 10.94
C ALA A 195 -1.14 -18.87 11.10
N ALA A 196 -1.06 -17.68 11.70
CA ALA A 196 0.22 -17.05 12.04
C ALA A 196 1.01 -17.88 13.07
N LYS A 197 0.38 -18.26 14.19
CA LYS A 197 1.04 -19.00 15.29
C LYS A 197 1.54 -20.38 14.89
N ASP A 198 0.77 -21.12 14.08
CA ASP A 198 1.19 -22.41 13.53
C ASP A 198 2.47 -22.28 12.69
N ASN A 199 2.79 -21.07 12.22
CA ASN A 199 3.98 -20.71 11.47
C ASN A 199 4.94 -19.80 12.26
N GLN A 200 4.93 -19.90 13.60
CA GLN A 200 5.83 -19.18 14.52
C GLN A 200 5.58 -17.66 14.64
N GLY A 201 4.45 -17.17 14.14
CA GLY A 201 4.02 -15.79 14.35
C GLY A 201 3.58 -15.52 15.78
N VAL A 202 3.64 -14.24 16.16
CA VAL A 202 3.40 -13.78 17.55
C VAL A 202 2.19 -12.88 17.70
N ILE A 203 1.42 -12.66 16.62
CA ILE A 203 0.16 -11.94 16.67
C ILE A 203 -0.84 -12.61 17.62
N THR A 204 -1.58 -11.79 18.36
CA THR A 204 -2.58 -12.22 19.34
C THR A 204 -3.96 -11.69 18.99
N LEU A 205 -4.99 -12.24 19.63
CA LEU A 205 -6.35 -11.71 19.50
C LEU A 205 -6.46 -10.29 20.07
N ASP A 206 -5.69 -9.98 21.11
CA ASP A 206 -5.63 -8.63 21.66
C ASP A 206 -5.04 -7.64 20.66
N ASP A 207 -4.02 -8.05 19.88
CA ASP A 207 -3.49 -7.22 18.79
C ASP A 207 -4.57 -6.93 17.74
N MET A 208 -5.33 -7.95 17.31
CA MET A 208 -6.44 -7.81 16.36
C MET A 208 -7.51 -6.85 16.89
N MET A 209 -8.00 -7.07 18.12
CA MET A 209 -9.07 -6.27 18.71
C MET A 209 -8.68 -4.80 18.94
N ASN A 210 -7.40 -4.54 19.22
CA ASN A 210 -6.92 -3.19 19.54
C ASN A 210 -6.47 -2.39 18.32
N TYR A 211 -6.47 -2.97 17.11
CA TYR A 211 -6.10 -2.27 15.89
C TYR A 211 -6.98 -1.04 15.64
N LYS A 212 -6.35 0.07 15.22
CA LYS A 212 -7.03 1.31 14.85
C LYS A 212 -6.42 1.94 13.59
N VAL A 213 -7.29 2.41 12.73
CA VAL A 213 -6.96 3.32 11.62
C VAL A 213 -6.60 4.68 12.19
N VAL A 214 -5.63 5.35 11.57
CA VAL A 214 -5.27 6.72 11.93
C VAL A 214 -5.65 7.66 10.81
N GLU A 215 -6.41 8.71 11.13
CA GLU A 215 -6.60 9.83 10.22
C GLU A 215 -5.37 10.75 10.31
N ARG A 216 -4.74 10.99 9.16
CA ARG A 216 -3.50 11.78 9.08
C ARG A 216 -3.76 13.15 8.45
N ASP A 217 -2.96 14.14 8.84
CA ASP A 217 -2.97 15.45 8.19
C ASP A 217 -2.37 15.36 6.78
N LEU A 218 -3.07 15.91 5.80
CA LEU A 218 -2.61 15.95 4.42
C LEU A 218 -1.28 16.72 4.29
N ILE A 219 -0.33 16.18 3.52
CA ILE A 219 0.80 16.94 3.00
C ILE A 219 0.62 17.27 1.53
N LYS A 220 1.09 18.46 1.13
CA LYS A 220 0.99 18.93 -0.25
C LYS A 220 2.08 19.94 -0.59
N THR A 221 2.36 20.07 -1.88
CA THR A 221 3.19 21.17 -2.43
C THR A 221 2.50 21.82 -3.63
N SER A 222 2.98 23.00 -4.02
CA SER A 222 2.61 23.62 -5.28
C SER A 222 3.49 23.09 -6.41
N PHE A 223 2.89 22.66 -7.51
CA PHE A 223 3.58 22.27 -8.75
C PHE A 223 2.61 22.44 -9.92
N GLN A 224 2.65 23.59 -10.59
CA GLN A 224 1.68 23.98 -11.65
C GLN A 224 0.18 23.79 -11.25
N GLY A 225 -0.10 23.94 -9.96
CA GLY A 225 -1.29 23.44 -9.28
C GLY A 225 -0.89 22.94 -7.89
N PHE A 226 -1.57 21.92 -7.38
CA PHE A 226 -1.24 21.24 -6.14
C PHE A 226 -0.97 19.77 -6.40
N VAL A 227 0.06 19.22 -5.72
CA VAL A 227 0.28 17.79 -5.57
C VAL A 227 0.03 17.47 -4.11
N ALA A 228 -0.97 16.66 -3.83
CA ALA A 228 -1.39 16.23 -2.50
C ALA A 228 -1.14 14.72 -2.36
N THR A 229 -0.60 14.30 -1.22
CA THR A 229 -0.32 12.89 -0.93
C THR A 229 -0.37 12.65 0.58
N VAL A 230 -0.07 11.42 0.99
CA VAL A 230 -0.15 10.96 2.37
C VAL A 230 1.18 11.19 3.12
N PRO A 231 1.17 11.51 4.42
CA PRO A 231 2.38 11.73 5.21
C PRO A 231 3.01 10.41 5.69
N PRO A 232 4.13 10.45 6.44
CA PRO A 232 4.67 9.28 7.13
C PRO A 232 3.59 8.55 7.96
N PRO A 233 3.64 7.20 8.03
CA PRO A 233 4.74 6.32 7.67
C PRO A 233 4.88 6.01 6.17
N SER A 234 4.14 6.68 5.27
CA SER A 234 4.40 6.63 3.83
C SER A 234 5.57 7.53 3.37
N ALA A 235 6.19 7.16 2.25
CA ALA A 235 7.19 7.92 1.51
C ALA A 235 6.64 9.15 0.75
N GLY A 236 5.39 9.56 0.96
CA GLY A 236 4.80 10.74 0.31
C GLY A 236 5.64 12.04 0.40
N PRO A 237 6.37 12.33 1.50
CA PRO A 237 7.29 13.48 1.54
C PRO A 237 8.36 13.46 0.43
N LEU A 238 8.83 12.28 0.01
CA LEU A 238 9.82 12.13 -1.05
C LEU A 238 9.22 12.48 -2.41
N LEU A 239 7.97 12.09 -2.68
CA LEU A 239 7.25 12.51 -3.89
C LEU A 239 7.20 14.05 -3.96
N LEU A 240 6.82 14.70 -2.88
CA LEU A 240 6.74 16.16 -2.84
C LEU A 240 8.12 16.83 -2.96
N MET A 241 9.16 16.23 -2.37
CA MET A 241 10.54 16.69 -2.53
C MET A 241 10.99 16.61 -3.98
N MET A 242 10.76 15.48 -4.66
CA MET A 242 11.07 15.31 -6.08
C MET A 242 10.37 16.35 -6.94
N MET A 243 9.07 16.57 -6.71
CA MET A 243 8.30 17.59 -7.43
C MET A 243 8.88 19.00 -7.20
N ASN A 244 9.29 19.32 -5.97
CA ASN A 244 9.88 20.62 -5.65
C ASN A 244 11.25 20.83 -6.32
N ILE A 245 12.09 19.79 -6.38
CA ILE A 245 13.38 19.86 -7.07
C ILE A 245 13.12 20.09 -8.56
N MET A 246 12.28 19.25 -9.16
CA MET A 246 12.01 19.27 -10.61
C MET A 246 11.33 20.56 -11.08
N GLU A 247 10.54 21.22 -10.22
CA GLU A 247 9.83 22.46 -10.59
C GLU A 247 10.77 23.53 -11.13
N GLY A 248 11.94 23.72 -10.50
CA GLY A 248 12.83 24.81 -10.89
C GLY A 248 13.77 24.51 -12.05
N PHE A 249 13.68 23.33 -12.69
CA PHE A 249 14.28 23.13 -14.01
C PHE A 249 13.47 23.83 -15.12
N ASN A 250 12.22 24.23 -14.85
CA ASN A 250 11.35 24.95 -15.77
C ASN A 250 11.19 24.24 -17.14
N TRP A 251 11.08 22.90 -17.11
CA TRP A 251 10.87 22.12 -18.33
C TRP A 251 9.60 22.51 -19.06
N THR A 252 9.67 22.41 -20.38
CA THR A 252 8.56 22.58 -21.32
C THR A 252 8.27 21.26 -22.03
N SER A 253 7.21 21.22 -22.83
CA SER A 253 6.91 20.05 -23.66
C SER A 253 8.03 19.68 -24.65
N LYS A 254 8.96 20.60 -24.94
CA LYS A 254 10.12 20.35 -25.81
C LYS A 254 11.26 19.60 -25.12
N ASP A 255 11.18 19.41 -23.81
CA ASP A 255 12.28 18.85 -23.00
C ASP A 255 12.08 17.36 -22.67
N VAL A 256 10.88 16.82 -22.83
CA VAL A 256 10.47 15.47 -22.37
C VAL A 256 11.43 14.35 -22.80
N ASP A 257 11.95 14.40 -24.04
CA ASP A 257 12.79 13.33 -24.61
C ASP A 257 14.29 13.68 -24.66
N LYS A 258 14.73 14.68 -23.89
CA LYS A 258 16.14 15.08 -23.86
C LYS A 258 16.94 14.25 -22.86
N PRO A 259 18.16 13.79 -23.21
CA PRO A 259 19.06 13.13 -22.26
C PRO A 259 19.30 13.92 -20.98
N GLU A 260 19.41 15.24 -21.10
CA GLU A 260 19.56 16.17 -19.97
C GLU A 260 18.38 16.09 -18.98
N THR A 261 17.16 15.98 -19.49
CA THR A 261 15.96 15.87 -18.65
C THR A 261 15.94 14.55 -17.90
N TYR A 262 16.28 13.44 -18.57
CA TYR A 262 16.40 12.15 -17.88
C TYR A 262 17.53 12.15 -16.84
N HIS A 263 18.67 12.78 -17.13
CA HIS A 263 19.77 12.93 -16.17
C HIS A 263 19.30 13.66 -14.91
N GLN A 264 18.67 14.83 -15.08
CA GLN A 264 18.12 15.62 -13.98
C GLN A 264 17.05 14.87 -13.18
N MET A 265 16.20 14.07 -13.84
CA MET A 265 15.23 13.19 -13.16
C MET A 265 15.92 12.10 -12.35
N ILE A 266 16.91 11.42 -12.92
CA ILE A 266 17.66 10.35 -12.27
C ILE A 266 18.39 10.90 -11.03
N GLU A 267 19.06 12.04 -11.15
CA GLU A 267 19.76 12.68 -10.02
C GLU A 267 18.78 13.12 -8.93
N THR A 268 17.60 13.65 -9.31
CA THR A 268 16.53 13.97 -8.35
C THR A 268 16.05 12.73 -7.60
N PHE A 269 15.88 11.60 -8.30
CA PHE A 269 15.48 10.34 -7.68
C PHE A 269 16.55 9.86 -6.68
N LYS A 270 17.84 9.93 -7.03
CA LYS A 270 18.92 9.53 -6.11
C LYS A 270 18.91 10.32 -4.80
N PHE A 271 18.70 11.63 -4.87
CA PHE A 271 18.49 12.44 -3.66
C PHE A 271 17.25 11.99 -2.87
N ALA A 272 16.14 11.69 -3.54
CA ALA A 272 14.94 11.18 -2.88
C ALA A 272 15.15 9.83 -2.18
N TYR A 273 15.75 8.86 -2.86
CA TYR A 273 16.07 7.56 -2.28
C TYR A 273 17.02 7.67 -1.07
N ALA A 274 17.98 8.59 -1.14
CA ALA A 274 18.90 8.85 -0.03
C ALA A 274 18.19 9.28 1.26
N HIS A 275 17.06 9.98 1.15
CA HIS A 275 16.25 10.43 2.28
C HIS A 275 15.17 9.43 2.72
N HIS A 276 15.04 8.26 2.09
CA HIS A 276 14.00 7.29 2.44
C HIS A 276 14.10 6.82 3.89
N GLY A 277 15.30 6.53 4.40
CA GLY A 277 15.48 6.13 5.80
C GLY A 277 15.57 7.28 6.80
N ASP A 278 15.26 8.51 6.40
CA ASP A 278 14.99 9.59 7.37
C ASP A 278 13.55 9.51 7.89
N LEU A 279 12.67 8.79 7.19
CA LEU A 279 11.26 8.64 7.52
C LEU A 279 11.04 7.43 8.46
N GLY A 280 9.91 7.46 9.16
CA GLY A 280 9.45 6.41 10.07
C GLY A 280 8.04 6.70 10.58
N ASP A 281 7.59 5.97 11.60
CA ASP A 281 6.27 6.18 12.19
C ASP A 281 6.22 7.46 13.05
N PRO A 282 5.41 8.47 12.67
CA PRO A 282 5.29 9.69 13.46
C PRO A 282 4.61 9.47 14.82
N ASP A 283 3.93 8.35 15.06
CA ASP A 283 3.30 8.08 16.36
C ASP A 283 4.33 7.74 17.46
N PHE A 284 5.58 7.41 17.06
CA PHE A 284 6.66 7.03 17.96
C PHE A 284 7.68 8.16 18.20
N ASP A 285 7.88 9.04 17.22
CA ASP A 285 8.64 10.29 17.40
C ASP A 285 8.06 11.43 16.55
N LYS A 286 6.90 11.94 16.98
CA LYS A 286 6.14 12.93 16.21
C LYS A 286 6.94 14.17 15.89
N PHE A 287 7.60 14.75 16.90
CA PHE A 287 8.33 16.00 16.72
C PHE A 287 9.43 15.86 15.67
N LYS A 288 10.19 14.75 15.70
CA LYS A 288 11.28 14.52 14.78
C LYS A 288 10.78 14.23 13.36
N ILE A 289 9.83 13.31 13.20
CA ILE A 289 9.31 12.93 11.88
C ILE A 289 8.56 14.09 11.21
N ASP A 290 7.80 14.89 11.98
CA ASP A 290 7.15 16.09 11.45
C ASP A 290 8.19 17.14 11.00
N ASN A 291 9.30 17.30 11.74
CA ASN A 291 10.36 18.23 11.37
C ASN A 291 11.11 17.79 10.11
N ILE A 292 11.46 16.50 10.00
CA ILE A 292 12.05 15.91 8.80
C ILE A 292 11.11 16.13 7.60
N THR A 293 9.82 15.80 7.76
CA THR A 293 8.81 16.00 6.72
C THR A 293 8.76 17.46 6.25
N LYS A 294 8.72 18.42 7.18
CA LYS A 294 8.71 19.86 6.84
C LYS A 294 9.94 20.30 6.05
N ILE A 295 11.12 19.78 6.39
CA ILE A 295 12.36 20.09 5.67
C ILE A 295 12.31 19.51 4.25
N LEU A 296 11.99 18.22 4.12
CA LEU A 296 11.96 17.51 2.83
C LEU A 296 10.98 18.15 1.84
N ILE A 297 9.80 18.58 2.31
CA ILE A 297 8.78 19.19 1.45
C ILE A 297 8.98 20.69 1.22
N SER A 298 10.03 21.31 1.76
CA SER A 298 10.27 22.74 1.60
C SER A 298 10.87 23.08 0.23
N LYS A 299 10.52 24.25 -0.30
CA LYS A 299 11.09 24.76 -1.56
C LYS A 299 12.56 25.16 -1.40
N ASP A 300 12.94 25.65 -0.22
CA ASP A 300 14.32 26.08 0.06
C ASP A 300 15.27 24.88 0.03
N TYR A 301 14.91 23.79 0.72
CA TYR A 301 15.72 22.56 0.69
C TYR A 301 15.80 21.95 -0.71
N ALA A 302 14.68 21.92 -1.44
CA ALA A 302 14.67 21.47 -2.83
C ALA A 302 15.59 22.32 -3.74
N ASN A 303 15.68 23.64 -3.51
CA ASN A 303 16.60 24.51 -4.23
C ASN A 303 18.06 24.24 -3.87
N GLU A 304 18.36 23.90 -2.61
CA GLU A 304 19.71 23.48 -2.19
C GLU A 304 20.13 22.17 -2.87
N LEU A 305 19.25 21.18 -2.88
CA LEU A 305 19.50 19.90 -3.56
C LEU A 305 19.62 20.10 -5.08
N ARG A 306 18.76 20.91 -5.71
CA ARG A 306 18.86 21.18 -7.16
C ARG A 306 20.20 21.79 -7.55
N LYS A 307 20.79 22.67 -6.73
CA LYS A 307 22.12 23.26 -7.00
C LYS A 307 23.25 22.23 -6.99
N LYS A 308 23.02 21.05 -6.40
CA LYS A 308 23.96 19.93 -6.39
C LYS A 308 23.80 19.01 -7.61
N ILE A 309 22.76 19.19 -8.42
CA ILE A 309 22.58 18.41 -9.65
C ILE A 309 23.43 19.09 -10.74
N ASP A 310 24.57 18.48 -11.06
CA ASP A 310 25.44 18.86 -12.18
C ASP A 310 25.29 17.86 -13.33
N ASN A 311 26.19 17.89 -14.31
CA ASN A 311 26.13 17.05 -15.51
C ASN A 311 26.74 15.65 -15.31
N GLU A 312 27.07 15.26 -14.07
CA GLU A 312 27.69 13.98 -13.74
C GLU A 312 26.85 13.21 -12.72
N THR A 313 27.10 11.91 -12.62
CA THR A 313 26.55 11.06 -11.56
C THR A 313 27.65 10.84 -10.52
N HIS A 314 27.27 10.92 -9.24
CA HIS A 314 28.19 10.78 -8.13
C HIS A 314 28.03 9.43 -7.41
N LEU A 315 28.96 9.14 -6.49
CA LEU A 315 28.86 8.00 -5.58
C LEU A 315 27.90 8.29 -4.42
N GLN A 316 27.49 7.24 -3.71
CA GLN A 316 26.44 7.26 -2.69
C GLN A 316 26.62 8.36 -1.61
N ASP A 317 27.84 8.59 -1.14
CA ASP A 317 28.16 9.58 -0.09
C ASP A 317 27.73 11.01 -0.48
N TYR A 318 27.73 11.33 -1.77
CA TYR A 318 27.32 12.64 -2.29
C TYR A 318 25.86 12.96 -1.98
N TYR A 319 25.00 11.94 -2.06
CA TYR A 319 23.56 12.09 -1.87
C TYR A 319 23.15 12.07 -0.40
N MET A 320 24.10 11.91 0.54
CA MET A 320 23.84 11.82 1.98
C MET A 320 22.94 10.62 2.31
N ALA A 321 23.27 9.46 1.73
CA ALA A 321 22.37 8.32 1.73
C ALA A 321 22.15 7.69 3.11
N ASN A 322 20.94 7.89 3.62
CA ASN A 322 20.32 7.12 4.70
C ASN A 322 19.27 6.16 4.13
N SER A 323 19.43 5.69 2.89
CA SER A 323 18.41 4.88 2.23
C SER A 323 18.18 3.55 2.96
N GLN A 324 16.93 3.19 3.20
CA GLN A 324 16.54 1.87 3.67
C GLN A 324 16.02 1.03 2.49
N GLN A 325 16.47 -0.21 2.37
CA GLN A 325 15.85 -1.18 1.48
C GLN A 325 14.59 -1.75 2.14
N THR A 326 13.47 -1.64 1.44
CA THR A 326 12.26 -2.41 1.73
C THR A 326 12.06 -3.45 0.62
N PRO A 327 11.47 -4.61 0.94
CA PRO A 327 11.01 -5.57 -0.05
C PRO A 327 10.14 -4.92 -1.14
N ASN A 328 10.18 -5.50 -2.34
CA ASN A 328 9.33 -5.08 -3.45
C ASN A 328 8.41 -6.25 -3.82
N GLY A 329 7.17 -5.96 -4.21
CA GLY A 329 6.29 -6.98 -4.76
C GLY A 329 4.81 -6.62 -4.73
N GLY A 330 4.08 -7.32 -3.88
CA GLY A 330 2.63 -7.39 -3.85
C GLY A 330 1.99 -6.09 -3.41
N THR A 331 1.61 -5.25 -4.37
CA THR A 331 0.86 -4.01 -4.13
C THR A 331 -0.14 -3.81 -5.25
N SER A 332 -1.31 -3.26 -4.94
CA SER A 332 -2.30 -2.81 -5.91
C SER A 332 -2.67 -1.35 -5.65
N HIS A 333 -2.94 -0.62 -6.73
CA HIS A 333 -3.39 0.76 -6.68
C HIS A 333 -4.69 0.91 -7.45
N LEU A 334 -5.56 1.81 -6.96
CA LEU A 334 -6.76 2.21 -7.66
C LEU A 334 -7.03 3.70 -7.54
N SER A 335 -7.70 4.21 -8.57
CA SER A 335 -8.07 5.61 -8.70
C SER A 335 -9.55 5.71 -9.06
N VAL A 336 -10.30 6.51 -8.30
CA VAL A 336 -11.75 6.67 -8.48
C VAL A 336 -12.14 8.14 -8.47
N VAL A 337 -13.04 8.52 -9.37
CA VAL A 337 -13.74 9.81 -9.37
C VAL A 337 -15.22 9.60 -9.63
N ASP A 338 -16.08 10.26 -8.86
CA ASP A 338 -17.53 10.22 -9.06
C ASP A 338 -18.10 11.53 -9.64
N ALA A 339 -19.39 11.52 -9.97
CA ALA A 339 -20.10 12.69 -10.51
C ALA A 339 -20.31 13.81 -9.47
N SER A 340 -20.03 13.55 -8.20
CA SER A 340 -20.08 14.55 -7.14
C SER A 340 -18.77 15.29 -6.93
N GLU A 341 -17.74 14.97 -7.74
CA GLU A 341 -16.38 15.51 -7.64
C GLU A 341 -15.63 15.04 -6.39
N LEU A 342 -16.02 13.88 -5.85
CA LEU A 342 -15.24 13.17 -4.84
C LEU A 342 -14.24 12.28 -5.56
N THR A 343 -12.98 12.32 -5.11
CA THR A 343 -11.90 11.49 -5.65
C THR A 343 -11.27 10.63 -4.58
N VAL A 344 -10.82 9.44 -4.97
CA VAL A 344 -10.11 8.50 -4.10
C VAL A 344 -8.86 8.00 -4.82
N SER A 345 -7.72 8.15 -4.16
CA SER A 345 -6.44 7.52 -4.53
C SER A 345 -6.09 6.53 -3.42
N LEU A 346 -6.02 5.24 -3.73
CA LEU A 346 -5.83 4.19 -2.72
C LEU A 346 -4.77 3.20 -3.18
N THR A 347 -3.79 2.97 -2.32
CA THR A 347 -2.78 1.92 -2.50
C THR A 347 -2.89 0.94 -1.34
N SER A 348 -3.04 -0.35 -1.65
CA SER A 348 -3.14 -1.45 -0.68
C SER A 348 -2.13 -2.54 -1.01
N THR A 349 -1.67 -3.27 0.00
CA THR A 349 -0.56 -4.22 -0.11
C THR A 349 -0.68 -5.35 0.90
N VAL A 350 -0.08 -6.49 0.58
CA VAL A 350 0.31 -7.54 1.55
C VAL A 350 1.83 -7.61 1.73
N ASN A 351 2.52 -6.51 1.40
CA ASN A 351 3.95 -6.34 1.18
C ASN A 351 4.50 -7.06 -0.07
N THR A 352 5.02 -8.28 0.07
CA THR A 352 5.61 -9.02 -1.05
C THR A 352 4.57 -9.90 -1.75
N TRP A 353 4.94 -10.55 -2.86
CA TRP A 353 3.98 -11.39 -3.58
C TRP A 353 3.45 -12.53 -2.70
N PHE A 354 2.14 -12.51 -2.44
CA PHE A 354 1.45 -13.38 -1.46
C PHE A 354 1.87 -13.19 0.00
N GLY A 355 2.47 -12.05 0.33
CA GLY A 355 2.90 -11.68 1.67
C GLY A 355 3.80 -12.74 2.31
N SER A 356 3.37 -13.27 3.45
CA SER A 356 4.07 -14.33 4.19
C SER A 356 4.01 -15.70 3.51
N LYS A 357 3.28 -15.85 2.39
CA LYS A 357 2.96 -17.15 1.74
C LYS A 357 2.13 -18.09 2.63
N ILE A 358 1.62 -17.56 3.75
CA ILE A 358 0.68 -18.22 4.66
C ILE A 358 -0.73 -17.77 4.29
N MET A 359 -1.65 -18.72 4.25
CA MET A 359 -3.07 -18.47 4.13
C MET A 359 -3.80 -19.17 5.26
N SER A 360 -4.73 -18.45 5.88
CA SER A 360 -5.59 -19.00 6.92
C SER A 360 -6.57 -20.05 6.36
N GLU A 361 -7.18 -20.88 7.20
CA GLU A 361 -8.11 -21.91 6.68
C GLU A 361 -9.33 -21.28 6.01
N LYS A 362 -9.71 -20.07 6.42
CA LYS A 362 -10.75 -19.24 5.81
C LYS A 362 -10.32 -18.51 4.52
N GLY A 363 -9.09 -18.75 4.04
CA GLY A 363 -8.64 -18.26 2.74
C GLY A 363 -8.08 -16.84 2.73
N ILE A 364 -7.74 -16.27 3.90
CA ILE A 364 -7.11 -14.95 4.03
C ILE A 364 -5.60 -15.09 3.86
N VAL A 365 -5.00 -14.31 2.95
CA VAL A 365 -3.53 -14.24 2.80
C VAL A 365 -2.96 -13.34 3.89
N LEU A 366 -1.97 -13.82 4.65
CA LEU A 366 -1.31 -13.06 5.69
C LEU A 366 -0.17 -12.22 5.11
N ASN A 367 -0.11 -10.91 5.40
CA ASN A 367 0.97 -10.03 5.00
C ASN A 367 2.34 -10.48 5.55
N ASN A 368 3.42 -9.94 4.98
CA ASN A 368 4.75 -9.97 5.60
C ASN A 368 5.28 -8.55 5.90
N GLU A 369 4.41 -7.66 6.35
CA GLU A 369 4.70 -6.22 6.46
C GLU A 369 5.79 -5.89 7.48
N MET A 370 6.00 -6.73 8.49
CA MET A 370 7.07 -6.48 9.49
C MET A 370 8.47 -6.60 8.88
N ALA A 371 8.60 -7.16 7.66
CA ALA A 371 9.83 -7.16 6.90
C ALA A 371 10.27 -5.75 6.43
N ASP A 372 9.37 -4.76 6.48
CA ASP A 372 9.68 -3.38 6.13
C ASP A 372 10.39 -2.62 7.27
N PHE A 373 10.42 -3.16 8.50
CA PHE A 373 11.24 -2.60 9.56
C PHE A 373 12.73 -2.79 9.29
N SER A 374 13.54 -1.86 9.80
CA SER A 374 14.99 -1.98 9.84
C SER A 374 15.37 -3.02 10.91
N VAL A 375 15.64 -4.25 10.47
CA VAL A 375 16.07 -5.35 11.35
C VAL A 375 17.58 -5.57 11.17
N PRO A 376 18.38 -5.55 12.26
CA PRO A 376 19.84 -5.72 12.20
C PRO A 376 20.30 -6.98 11.43
N ALA A 377 19.58 -8.10 11.58
CA ALA A 377 19.87 -9.35 10.90
C ALA A 377 19.72 -9.26 9.37
N PHE A 378 18.86 -8.36 8.87
CA PHE A 378 18.62 -8.16 7.44
C PHE A 378 19.55 -7.10 6.84
N THR A 379 19.82 -6.01 7.58
CA THR A 379 20.74 -4.94 7.14
C THR A 379 22.17 -5.45 6.97
N ALA A 380 22.64 -6.36 7.85
CA ALA A 380 23.94 -6.99 7.76
C ALA A 380 24.16 -7.85 6.49
N LYS A 381 23.09 -8.27 5.80
CA LYS A 381 23.14 -9.05 4.55
C LYS A 381 23.00 -8.20 3.28
N SER A 382 22.68 -6.92 3.40
CA SER A 382 22.56 -6.05 2.23
C SER A 382 23.91 -5.93 1.52
N MET A 383 23.93 -6.11 0.20
CA MET A 383 25.14 -5.96 -0.64
C MET A 383 25.81 -4.59 -0.48
N PHE A 384 25.06 -3.61 0.02
CA PHE A 384 25.50 -2.22 0.21
C PHE A 384 25.76 -1.87 1.69
N GLN A 385 25.61 -2.81 2.63
CA GLN A 385 25.80 -2.60 4.08
C GLN A 385 25.15 -1.30 4.58
N LEU A 386 23.91 -1.06 4.14
CA LEU A 386 23.19 0.18 4.46
C LEU A 386 23.04 0.33 5.98
N PRO A 387 23.18 1.56 6.52
CA PRO A 387 23.00 1.80 7.93
C PRO A 387 21.56 1.45 8.35
N GLU A 388 21.40 1.02 9.60
CA GLU A 388 20.08 0.85 10.19
C GLU A 388 19.33 2.18 10.19
N ASN A 389 18.03 2.13 9.88
CA ASN A 389 17.15 3.28 10.03
C ASN A 389 16.66 3.34 11.49
N PRO A 390 17.17 4.26 12.32
CA PRO A 390 16.76 4.35 13.73
C PRO A 390 15.29 4.76 13.90
N HIS A 391 14.66 5.35 12.87
CA HIS A 391 13.25 5.75 12.87
C HIS A 391 12.29 4.61 12.57
N ASN A 392 12.82 3.52 12.00
CA ASN A 392 12.04 2.39 11.55
C ASN A 392 12.54 1.08 12.17
N LEU A 393 12.97 1.12 13.43
CA LEU A 393 13.18 -0.09 14.24
C LEU A 393 11.83 -0.67 14.69
N ILE A 394 11.80 -1.99 14.91
CA ILE A 394 10.64 -2.71 15.44
C ILE A 394 10.34 -2.22 16.86
N GLU A 395 9.13 -1.75 17.07
CA GLU A 395 8.57 -1.47 18.39
C GLU A 395 7.10 -1.93 18.42
N PRO A 396 6.63 -2.54 19.52
CA PRO A 396 5.23 -2.96 19.69
C PRO A 396 4.22 -1.87 19.32
N GLY A 397 3.27 -2.18 18.43
CA GLY A 397 2.24 -1.25 17.96
C GLY A 397 2.68 -0.23 16.90
N LYS A 398 3.96 -0.23 16.50
CA LYS A 398 4.51 0.67 15.47
C LYS A 398 4.13 0.22 14.07
N ARG A 399 3.95 1.17 13.17
CA ARG A 399 3.77 0.95 11.72
C ARG A 399 5.13 0.96 11.03
N PRO A 400 5.44 -0.03 10.17
CA PRO A 400 6.66 0.02 9.39
C PRO A 400 6.57 1.10 8.31
N LEU A 401 7.71 1.72 8.00
CA LEU A 401 7.88 2.63 6.86
C LEU A 401 7.38 1.98 5.58
N SER A 402 6.70 2.75 4.74
CA SER A 402 6.15 2.31 3.46
C SER A 402 6.60 3.20 2.32
N SER A 403 6.76 2.62 1.14
CA SER A 403 7.00 3.37 -0.10
C SER A 403 5.71 3.76 -0.84
N MET A 404 4.52 3.35 -0.38
CA MET A 404 3.26 3.66 -1.05
C MET A 404 2.96 5.16 -1.05
N THR A 405 2.74 5.79 -2.22
CA THR A 405 2.49 7.24 -2.33
C THR A 405 1.21 7.58 -3.14
N PRO A 406 0.00 7.15 -2.70
CA PRO A 406 -1.22 7.59 -3.39
C PRO A 406 -1.31 9.11 -3.39
N ALA A 407 -1.56 9.68 -4.56
CA ALA A 407 -1.50 11.11 -4.79
C ALA A 407 -2.67 11.62 -5.65
N ILE A 408 -2.99 12.90 -5.44
CA ILE A 408 -3.96 13.65 -6.24
C ILE A 408 -3.29 14.95 -6.67
N VAL A 409 -3.21 15.17 -7.97
CA VAL A 409 -2.76 16.42 -8.58
C VAL A 409 -3.97 17.18 -9.08
N TYR A 410 -4.11 18.44 -8.69
CA TYR A 410 -5.26 19.24 -9.09
C TYR A 410 -4.94 20.74 -9.15
N ASN A 411 -5.66 21.46 -10.02
CA ASN A 411 -5.54 22.91 -10.12
C ASN A 411 -6.87 23.58 -9.76
N LYS A 412 -6.88 24.39 -8.69
CA LYS A 412 -8.06 25.10 -8.20
C LYS A 412 -8.65 26.08 -9.22
N ALA A 413 -7.81 26.70 -10.05
CA ALA A 413 -8.26 27.65 -11.07
C ALA A 413 -8.83 26.93 -12.32
N GLN A 414 -8.57 25.63 -12.47
CA GLN A 414 -9.02 24.83 -13.61
C GLN A 414 -9.59 23.48 -13.15
N PRO A 415 -10.67 23.49 -12.33
CA PRO A 415 -11.13 22.31 -11.63
C PRO A 415 -11.53 21.18 -12.57
N CYS A 416 -12.12 21.44 -13.74
CA CYS A 416 -12.66 20.37 -14.59
C CYS A 416 -11.67 19.78 -15.62
N ASN A 417 -10.52 20.42 -15.86
CA ASN A 417 -9.64 20.05 -17.01
C ASN A 417 -8.22 19.61 -16.63
N LYS A 418 -7.85 19.62 -15.34
CA LYS A 418 -6.49 19.28 -14.89
C LYS A 418 -6.50 18.60 -13.52
N ARG A 419 -7.00 17.37 -13.47
CA ARG A 419 -6.88 16.51 -12.30
C ARG A 419 -6.25 15.19 -12.69
N ILE A 420 -5.34 14.72 -11.86
CA ILE A 420 -4.71 13.41 -11.98
C ILE A 420 -4.86 12.75 -10.62
N ILE A 421 -5.44 11.55 -10.63
CA ILE A 421 -5.42 10.65 -9.49
C ILE A 421 -4.40 9.59 -9.88
N ILE A 422 -3.36 9.44 -9.07
CA ILE A 422 -2.22 8.62 -9.43
C ILE A 422 -1.64 7.92 -8.22
N GLY A 423 -1.10 6.75 -8.48
CA GLY A 423 -0.24 5.99 -7.61
C GLY A 423 0.35 4.85 -8.43
N ALA A 424 1.22 4.10 -7.80
CA ALA A 424 1.86 2.95 -8.40
C ALA A 424 1.89 1.79 -7.40
N ALA A 425 2.39 0.65 -7.88
CA ALA A 425 2.64 -0.55 -7.10
C ALA A 425 4.13 -0.90 -7.16
N ASN A 426 4.56 -1.87 -6.35
CA ASN A 426 5.89 -2.49 -6.35
C ASN A 426 6.97 -1.78 -5.48
N GLY A 427 6.65 -1.59 -4.20
CA GLY A 427 7.61 -1.18 -3.16
C GLY A 427 8.30 0.14 -3.46
N THR A 428 9.62 0.17 -3.30
CA THR A 428 10.45 1.37 -3.49
C THR A 428 10.40 2.00 -4.88
N LYS A 429 9.82 1.36 -5.90
CA LYS A 429 9.63 1.94 -7.24
C LYS A 429 8.41 2.85 -7.36
N ILE A 430 7.52 2.81 -6.36
CA ILE A 430 6.37 3.72 -6.21
C ILE A 430 6.89 5.12 -5.89
#